data_AF-A0A4Q3XQY5-F1
#
_entry.id   AF-A0A4Q3XQY5-F1
#
_cell.length_a   1.000
_cell.length_b   1.000
_cell.length_c   1.000
_cell.angle_alpha   90.00
_cell.angle_beta   90.00
_cell.angle_gamma   90.00
#
_symmetry.space_group_name_H-M   'P 1'
#
loop_
_entity.id
_entity.type
_entity.pdbx_description
1 polymer ?
#
loop_
_entity_poly.entity_id
_entity_poly.type
_entity_poly.pdbx_seq_one_letter_code
_entity_poly.pdbx_strand_id
1 'polypeptide(L)'
;MRFTSVGRALIAPVLAAVLLSGCAGGSRPELPPASAGGTSRETPSEEYIIGPMDQLNIFVWRNAELSTKVQVRPDGRITVPLINDMPAVGKTPAMLADDLKYALGEYIKDPIVSVIVENFSGTFSQQVRIVGATEKPASIPF
;
A
#
# COMPACT_ATOMS: atom_id res chain seq x y z
N MET A 1 -8.13 83.22 5.80
CA MET A 1 -8.01 82.01 4.96
C MET A 1 -7.68 80.83 5.86
N ARG A 2 -8.58 79.83 5.95
CA ARG A 2 -8.47 78.67 6.86
C ARG A 2 -7.92 77.46 6.10
N PHE A 3 -6.60 77.31 6.05
CA PHE A 3 -5.90 76.15 5.46
C PHE A 3 -5.40 75.21 6.56
N THR A 4 -6.29 74.49 7.25
CA THR A 4 -5.87 73.49 8.25
C THR A 4 -6.65 72.17 8.24
N SER A 5 -7.63 71.96 7.35
CA SER A 5 -8.46 70.74 7.35
C SER A 5 -8.08 69.67 6.32
N VAL A 6 -7.31 70.00 5.27
CA VAL A 6 -6.97 69.05 4.20
C VAL A 6 -5.93 68.01 4.65
N GLY A 7 -5.03 68.38 5.57
CA GLY A 7 -3.98 67.47 6.06
C GLY A 7 -4.50 66.29 6.91
N ARG A 8 -5.66 66.42 7.57
CA ARG A 8 -6.25 65.34 8.39
C ARG A 8 -7.10 64.36 7.58
N ALA A 9 -7.61 64.77 6.41
CA ALA A 9 -8.47 63.95 5.57
C ALA A 9 -7.70 62.84 4.80
N LEU A 10 -6.40 63.04 4.55
CA LEU A 10 -5.56 62.07 3.84
C LEU A 10 -4.88 61.04 4.76
N ILE A 11 -4.90 61.23 6.08
CA ILE A 11 -4.22 60.33 7.04
C ILE A 11 -5.01 59.02 7.24
N ALA A 12 -6.34 59.10 7.24
CA ALA A 12 -7.22 57.93 7.43
C ALA A 12 -7.09 56.85 6.35
N PRO A 13 -7.10 57.16 5.03
CA PRO A 13 -6.97 56.13 3.99
C PRO A 13 -5.56 55.53 3.94
N VAL A 14 -4.52 56.31 4.27
CA VAL A 14 -3.13 55.83 4.28
C VAL A 14 -2.90 54.87 5.46
N LEU A 15 -3.45 55.17 6.64
CA LEU A 15 -3.35 54.28 7.79
C LEU A 15 -4.09 52.95 7.58
N ALA A 16 -5.25 53.00 6.91
CA ALA A 16 -5.99 51.79 6.53
C ALA A 16 -5.19 50.93 5.53
N ALA A 17 -4.55 51.54 4.53
CA ALA A 17 -3.73 50.82 3.56
C ALA A 17 -2.50 50.13 4.21
N VAL A 18 -1.89 50.75 5.22
CA VAL A 18 -0.77 50.17 5.97
C VAL A 18 -1.21 48.97 6.81
N LEU A 19 -2.40 49.02 7.42
CA LEU A 19 -2.92 47.92 8.24
C LEU A 19 -3.30 46.68 7.41
N LEU A 20 -3.74 46.85 6.15
CA LEU A 20 -4.07 45.71 5.28
C LEU A 20 -2.83 45.01 4.67
N SER A 21 -1.67 45.65 4.66
CA SER A 21 -0.44 45.07 4.09
C SER A 21 0.19 43.98 4.97
N GLY A 22 -0.22 43.87 6.24
CA GLY A 22 0.29 42.88 7.20
C GLY A 22 -0.10 41.43 6.91
N CYS A 23 -1.17 41.18 6.14
CA CYS A 23 -1.63 39.81 5.86
C CYS A 23 -0.91 39.13 4.68
N ALA A 24 -0.19 39.89 3.85
CA ALA A 24 0.53 39.35 2.69
C ALA A 24 1.99 38.94 3.00
N GLY A 25 2.54 39.37 4.13
CA GLY A 25 3.95 39.21 4.49
C GLY A 25 4.28 38.04 5.41
N GLY A 26 3.35 37.11 5.63
CA GLY A 26 3.62 35.90 6.41
C GLY A 26 4.59 34.99 5.66
N SER A 27 5.84 34.93 6.12
CA SER A 27 6.85 33.97 5.70
C SER A 27 6.28 32.56 5.88
N ARG A 28 5.67 32.01 4.84
CA ARG A 28 5.27 30.60 4.85
C ARG A 28 6.55 29.80 5.03
N PRO A 29 6.65 28.93 6.04
CA PRO A 29 7.76 28.00 6.12
C PRO A 29 7.82 27.29 4.78
N GLU A 30 8.90 27.51 4.02
CA GLU A 30 9.15 26.76 2.81
C GLU A 30 9.35 25.32 3.28
N LEU A 31 8.30 24.51 3.08
CA LEU A 31 8.36 23.10 3.42
C LEU A 31 9.57 22.56 2.66
N PRO A 32 10.50 21.85 3.34
CA PRO A 32 11.64 21.28 2.65
C PRO A 32 11.11 20.50 1.44
N PRO A 33 11.73 20.66 0.26
CA PRO A 33 11.30 19.91 -0.92
C PRO A 33 11.22 18.45 -0.52
N ALA A 34 10.11 17.81 -0.83
CA ALA A 34 9.93 16.39 -0.56
C ALA A 34 11.16 15.68 -1.14
N SER A 35 12.06 15.25 -0.26
CA SER A 35 13.20 14.47 -0.67
C SER A 35 12.60 13.22 -1.28
N ALA A 36 12.64 13.12 -2.62
CA ALA A 36 12.46 11.89 -3.34
C ALA A 36 13.64 10.97 -2.99
N GLY A 37 13.79 10.63 -1.71
CA GLY A 37 14.60 9.53 -1.24
C GLY A 37 13.89 8.27 -1.67
N GLY A 38 14.15 7.87 -2.92
CA GLY A 38 13.43 6.77 -3.53
C GLY A 38 13.70 6.58 -5.01
N THR A 39 14.80 7.09 -5.56
CA THR A 39 15.38 6.53 -6.79
C THR A 39 16.48 5.53 -6.44
N SER A 40 16.24 4.70 -5.42
CA SER A 40 16.73 3.33 -5.51
C SER A 40 16.14 2.80 -6.80
N ARG A 41 16.98 2.40 -7.76
CA ARG A 41 16.57 1.55 -8.88
C ARG A 41 15.47 0.62 -8.35
N GLU A 42 14.27 0.65 -8.93
CA GLU A 42 13.28 -0.43 -8.80
C GLU A 42 13.93 -1.69 -9.36
N THR A 43 14.81 -2.26 -8.56
CA THR A 43 15.08 -3.67 -8.59
C THR A 43 13.88 -4.21 -7.85
N PRO A 44 13.01 -5.04 -8.47
CA PRO A 44 12.00 -5.79 -7.73
C PRO A 44 12.78 -6.64 -6.72
N SER A 45 12.97 -6.12 -5.52
CA SER A 45 14.02 -6.57 -4.60
C SER A 45 13.46 -7.27 -3.37
N GLU A 46 12.14 -7.37 -3.29
CA GLU A 46 11.48 -8.17 -2.28
C GLU A 46 10.62 -9.22 -2.97
N GLU A 47 11.03 -10.47 -2.75
CA GLU A 47 10.22 -11.62 -3.11
C GLU A 47 8.90 -11.52 -2.34
N TYR A 48 7.79 -11.70 -3.05
CA TYR A 48 6.48 -11.57 -2.44
C TYR A 48 6.29 -12.63 -1.33
N ILE A 49 5.88 -12.15 -0.16
CA ILE A 49 5.57 -12.98 0.99
C ILE A 49 4.06 -13.08 1.14
N ILE A 50 3.58 -14.32 1.23
CA ILE A 50 2.16 -14.61 1.43
C ILE A 50 1.75 -14.12 2.83
N GLY A 51 0.68 -13.34 2.84
CA GLY A 51 0.01 -12.81 4.02
C GLY A 51 -1.37 -13.42 4.24
N PRO A 52 -1.98 -13.15 5.41
CA PRO A 52 -3.36 -13.52 5.68
C PRO A 52 -4.31 -12.86 4.68
N MET A 53 -5.43 -13.52 4.37
CA MET A 53 -6.48 -13.07 3.45
C MET A 53 -6.11 -13.03 1.97
N ASP A 54 -4.88 -13.39 1.59
CA ASP A 54 -4.49 -13.54 0.19
C ASP A 54 -5.28 -14.65 -0.49
N GLN A 55 -5.54 -14.47 -1.79
CA GLN A 55 -6.15 -15.47 -2.63
C GLN A 55 -5.09 -16.15 -3.48
N LEU A 56 -4.95 -17.45 -3.29
CA LEU A 56 -4.00 -18.30 -3.97
C LEU A 56 -4.75 -19.25 -4.90
N ASN A 57 -4.20 -19.49 -6.09
CA ASN A 57 -4.62 -20.55 -6.98
C ASN A 57 -3.54 -21.64 -6.98
N ILE A 58 -3.92 -22.81 -6.49
CA ILE A 58 -3.06 -23.99 -6.41
C ILE A 58 -3.33 -24.83 -7.64
N PHE A 59 -2.32 -24.99 -8.49
CA PHE A 59 -2.41 -25.77 -9.71
C PHE A 59 -1.52 -27.00 -9.62
N VAL A 60 -2.12 -28.18 -9.80
CA VAL A 60 -1.43 -29.47 -9.75
C VAL A 60 -1.48 -30.11 -11.13
N TRP A 61 -0.32 -30.25 -11.77
CA TRP A 61 -0.23 -30.79 -13.13
C TRP A 61 -0.74 -32.24 -13.18
N ARG A 62 -1.52 -32.56 -14.22
CA ARG A 62 -2.18 -33.88 -14.44
C ARG A 62 -3.14 -34.34 -13.32
N ASN A 63 -3.46 -33.49 -12.35
CA ASN A 63 -4.41 -33.79 -11.27
C ASN A 63 -5.28 -32.54 -11.02
N ALA A 64 -6.12 -32.21 -12.00
CA ALA A 64 -6.93 -30.99 -11.99
C ALA A 64 -7.96 -30.97 -10.83
N GLU A 65 -8.37 -32.14 -10.37
CA GLU A 65 -9.23 -32.36 -9.20
C GLU A 65 -8.58 -31.93 -7.88
N LEU A 66 -7.25 -31.84 -7.84
CA LEU A 66 -6.50 -31.31 -6.69
C LEU A 66 -6.22 -29.80 -6.84
N SER A 67 -6.49 -29.23 -8.01
CA SER A 67 -6.28 -27.81 -8.28
C SER A 67 -7.45 -27.00 -7.74
N THR A 68 -7.18 -25.99 -6.94
CA THR A 68 -8.22 -25.21 -6.27
C THR A 68 -7.78 -23.77 -5.99
N LYS A 69 -8.76 -22.87 -5.94
CA LYS A 69 -8.58 -21.51 -5.46
C LYS A 69 -8.92 -21.45 -3.98
N VAL A 70 -7.98 -20.97 -3.19
CA VAL A 70 -8.08 -20.94 -1.72
C VAL A 70 -7.72 -19.57 -1.21
N GLN A 71 -8.34 -19.19 -0.09
CA GLN A 71 -7.95 -17.99 0.64
C GLN A 71 -7.10 -18.38 1.83
N VAL A 72 -6.02 -17.62 2.08
CA VAL A 72 -5.24 -17.74 3.30
C VAL A 72 -6.09 -17.29 4.46
N ARG A 73 -6.35 -18.21 5.38
CA ARG A 73 -7.18 -17.96 6.56
C ARG A 73 -6.48 -16.95 7.50
N PRO A 74 -7.21 -16.28 8.42
CA PRO A 74 -6.62 -15.35 9.39
C PRO A 74 -5.57 -15.97 10.32
N ASP A 75 -5.59 -17.30 10.52
CA ASP A 75 -4.57 -18.04 11.28
C ASP A 75 -3.30 -18.34 10.46
N GLY A 76 -3.28 -17.92 9.19
CA GLY A 76 -2.16 -18.04 8.27
C GLY A 76 -2.02 -19.40 7.57
N ARG A 77 -3.08 -20.20 7.59
CA ARG A 77 -3.11 -21.53 6.97
C ARG A 77 -4.03 -21.58 5.75
N ILE A 78 -3.83 -22.58 4.89
CA ILE A 78 -4.72 -22.91 3.77
C ILE A 78 -5.18 -24.36 3.88
N THR A 79 -6.32 -24.62 3.23
CA THR A 79 -6.90 -25.95 3.08
C THR A 79 -6.99 -26.27 1.60
N VAL A 80 -6.37 -27.36 1.17
CA VAL A 80 -6.41 -27.86 -0.22
C VAL A 80 -6.88 -29.32 -0.22
N PRO A 81 -7.35 -29.88 -1.35
CA PRO A 81 -7.71 -31.29 -1.42
C PRO A 81 -6.59 -32.19 -0.86
N LEU A 82 -6.97 -33.14 -0.01
CA LEU A 82 -6.08 -34.08 0.71
C LEU A 82 -5.21 -33.47 1.83
N ILE A 83 -5.12 -32.13 1.93
CA ILE A 83 -4.33 -31.45 2.96
C ILE A 83 -5.20 -30.41 3.67
N ASN A 84 -5.68 -30.76 4.86
CA ASN A 84 -6.61 -29.92 5.61
C ASN A 84 -6.00 -28.60 6.09
N ASP A 85 -4.74 -28.63 6.52
CA ASP A 85 -4.12 -27.53 7.24
C ASP A 85 -2.64 -27.40 6.85
N MET A 86 -2.33 -26.47 5.94
CA MET A 86 -0.97 -26.15 5.52
C MET A 86 -0.61 -24.70 5.92
N PRO A 87 0.49 -24.44 6.65
CA PRO A 87 0.95 -23.07 6.90
C PRO A 87 1.38 -22.39 5.59
N ALA A 88 0.84 -21.20 5.31
CA ALA A 88 1.14 -20.44 4.10
C ALA A 88 1.78 -19.08 4.38
N VAL A 89 1.41 -18.43 5.51
CA VAL A 89 1.92 -17.10 5.85
C VAL A 89 3.43 -17.12 6.11
N GLY A 90 4.11 -16.06 5.65
CA GLY A 90 5.55 -15.90 5.80
C GLY A 90 6.37 -16.71 4.80
N LYS A 91 5.72 -17.42 3.88
CA LYS A 91 6.36 -18.17 2.80
C LYS A 91 6.22 -17.44 1.48
N THR A 92 7.17 -17.69 0.58
CA THR A 92 7.04 -17.30 -0.82
C THR A 92 6.17 -18.33 -1.54
N PRO A 93 5.56 -17.99 -2.69
CA PRO A 93 4.80 -18.96 -3.49
C PRO A 93 5.62 -20.21 -3.85
N ALA A 94 6.91 -20.05 -4.12
CA ALA A 94 7.81 -21.16 -4.43
C ALA A 94 7.99 -22.10 -3.21
N MET A 95 8.23 -21.53 -2.02
CA MET A 95 8.35 -22.33 -0.79
C MET A 95 7.06 -23.10 -0.49
N LEU A 96 5.91 -22.45 -0.64
CA LEU A 96 4.62 -23.12 -0.43
C LEU A 96 4.37 -24.23 -1.47
N ALA A 97 4.81 -24.05 -2.72
CA ALA A 97 4.72 -25.08 -3.75
C ALA A 97 5.55 -26.33 -3.38
N ASP A 98 6.75 -26.14 -2.83
CA ASP A 98 7.60 -27.24 -2.38
C ASP A 98 6.98 -28.00 -1.20
N ASP A 99 6.40 -27.28 -0.23
CA ASP A 99 5.69 -27.90 0.90
C ASP A 99 4.47 -28.71 0.46
N LEU A 100 3.69 -28.17 -0.49
CA LEU A 100 2.55 -28.86 -1.07
C LEU A 100 2.98 -30.08 -1.89
N LYS A 101 4.08 -29.97 -2.64
CA LYS A 101 4.66 -31.11 -3.36
C LYS A 101 5.05 -32.23 -2.40
N TYR A 102 5.67 -31.90 -1.27
CA TYR A 102 6.05 -32.89 -0.26
C TYR A 102 4.82 -33.57 0.35
N ALA A 103 3.83 -32.79 0.79
CA ALA A 103 2.63 -33.31 1.42
C ALA A 103 1.73 -34.12 0.45
N LEU A 104 1.59 -33.68 -0.81
CA LEU A 104 0.85 -34.43 -1.83
C LEU A 104 1.58 -35.71 -2.27
N GLY A 105 2.89 -35.80 -2.03
CA GLY A 105 3.70 -36.98 -2.34
C GLY A 105 3.27 -38.25 -1.60
N GLU A 106 2.53 -38.12 -0.49
CA GLU A 106 1.94 -39.26 0.22
C GLU A 106 0.78 -39.90 -0.57
N TYR A 107 0.11 -39.11 -1.42
CA TYR A 107 -1.11 -39.53 -2.11
C TYR A 107 -0.91 -39.75 -3.61
N ILE A 108 -0.01 -38.99 -4.24
CA ILE A 108 0.27 -39.05 -5.67
C ILE A 108 1.77 -39.06 -5.94
N LYS A 109 2.17 -39.75 -7.02
CA LYS A 109 3.58 -39.89 -7.39
C LYS A 109 4.08 -38.67 -8.17
N ASP A 110 5.20 -38.11 -7.71
CA ASP A 110 5.90 -36.99 -8.35
C ASP A 110 4.98 -35.80 -8.70
N PRO A 111 4.27 -35.20 -7.72
CA PRO A 111 3.40 -34.06 -7.98
C PRO A 111 4.20 -32.86 -8.47
N ILE A 112 3.66 -32.17 -9.48
CA ILE A 112 4.17 -30.87 -9.94
C ILE A 112 3.13 -29.83 -9.56
N VAL A 113 3.48 -28.99 -8.60
CA VAL A 113 2.59 -27.98 -8.01
C VAL A 113 3.08 -26.60 -8.40
N SER A 114 2.15 -25.71 -8.75
CA SER A 114 2.37 -24.29 -8.95
C SER A 114 1.42 -23.51 -8.04
N VAL A 115 1.95 -22.49 -7.39
CA VAL A 115 1.19 -21.59 -6.51
C VAL A 115 1.18 -20.21 -7.17
N ILE A 116 -0.02 -19.73 -7.49
CA ILE A 116 -0.24 -18.45 -8.16
C ILE A 116 -0.97 -17.53 -7.20
N VAL A 117 -0.45 -16.33 -6.97
CA VAL A 117 -1.13 -15.31 -6.17
C VAL A 117 -2.12 -14.57 -7.08
N GLU A 118 -3.42 -14.74 -6.86
CA GLU A 118 -4.45 -14.09 -7.69
C GLU A 118 -4.83 -12.71 -7.16
N ASN A 119 -5.06 -12.61 -5.85
CA ASN A 119 -5.34 -11.35 -5.18
C ASN A 119 -4.52 -11.31 -3.91
N PHE A 120 -3.81 -10.20 -3.69
CA PHE A 120 -3.08 -9.97 -2.46
C PHE A 120 -3.82 -8.95 -1.61
N SER A 121 -4.13 -9.33 -0.38
CA SER A 121 -4.67 -8.43 0.63
C SER A 121 -3.48 -7.90 1.43
N GLY A 122 -2.69 -7.03 0.80
CA GLY A 122 -1.41 -6.57 1.35
C GLY A 122 -1.53 -6.23 2.84
N THR A 123 -0.57 -6.68 3.65
CA THR A 123 -0.53 -6.38 5.09
C THR A 123 -0.39 -4.87 5.34
N PHE A 124 -0.59 -4.38 6.58
CA PHE A 124 -0.45 -2.94 6.88
C PHE A 124 0.88 -2.33 6.41
N SER A 125 1.96 -3.12 6.37
CA SER A 125 3.29 -2.75 5.87
C SER A 125 3.42 -2.76 4.35
N GLN A 126 2.53 -3.45 3.63
CA GLN A 126 2.49 -3.56 2.17
C GLN A 126 1.37 -2.71 1.56
N GLN A 127 0.96 -1.64 2.26
CA GLN A 127 -0.08 -0.72 1.78
C GLN A 127 0.46 0.71 1.72
N VAL A 128 0.32 1.35 0.57
CA VAL A 128 0.47 2.80 0.43
C VAL A 128 -0.85 3.45 0.85
N ARG A 129 -0.79 4.33 1.86
CA ARG A 129 -1.95 5.06 2.38
C ARG A 129 -1.95 6.48 1.86
N ILE A 130 -2.99 6.83 1.11
CA ILE A 130 -3.19 8.17 0.58
C ILE A 130 -4.07 8.93 1.58
N VAL A 131 -3.47 9.89 2.30
CA VAL A 131 -4.11 10.71 3.33
C VAL A 131 -3.99 12.21 2.99
N GLY A 132 -4.86 13.04 3.57
CA GLY A 132 -4.83 14.51 3.43
C GLY A 132 -5.94 15.09 2.55
N ALA A 133 -5.66 16.24 1.90
CA ALA A 133 -6.59 16.92 1.00
C ALA A 133 -6.65 16.22 -0.37
N THR A 134 -7.19 15.03 -0.39
CA THR A 134 -7.45 14.19 -1.57
C THR A 134 -8.95 14.04 -1.76
N GLU A 135 -9.40 13.97 -3.01
CA GLU A 135 -10.81 13.72 -3.32
C GLU A 135 -11.29 12.35 -2.80
N LYS A 136 -10.38 11.35 -2.76
CA LYS A 136 -10.68 9.98 -2.34
C LYS A 136 -9.50 9.39 -1.56
N PRO A 137 -9.51 9.47 -0.22
CA PRO A 137 -8.58 8.71 0.61
C PRO A 137 -8.68 7.21 0.32
N ALA A 138 -7.54 6.54 0.13
CA ALA A 138 -7.49 5.11 -0.21
C ALA A 138 -6.23 4.44 0.36
N SER A 139 -6.30 3.13 0.58
CA SER A 139 -5.15 2.28 0.90
C SER A 139 -4.96 1.29 -0.24
N ILE A 140 -3.85 1.41 -0.95
CA ILE A 140 -3.54 0.60 -2.14
C ILE A 140 -2.39 -0.34 -1.79
N PRO A 141 -2.56 -1.67 -1.97
CA PRO A 141 -1.47 -2.60 -1.72
C PRO A 141 -0.41 -2.49 -2.84
N PHE A 142 0.86 -2.71 -2.51
CA PHE A 142 2.00 -2.64 -3.45
C PHE A 142 2.86 -3.91 -3.41
#